data_AF-A0A2J8WGP3-F1
#
_entry.id   AF-A0A2J8WGP3-F1
#
_cell.length_a   1.000
_cell.length_b   1.000
_cell.length_c   1.000
_cell.angle_alpha   90.00
_cell.angle_beta   90.00
_cell.angle_gamma   90.00
#
_symmetry.space_group_name_H-M   'P 1'
#
loop_
_entity.id
_entity.type
_entity.pdbx_description
1 polymer ?
#
loop_
_entity_poly.entity_id
_entity_poly.type
_entity_poly.pdbx_seq_one_letter_code
_entity_poly.pdbx_strand_id
1 'polypeptide(L)'
;MDKDLKAGCLVRVFWPKAKCALLRDDLVLVDSPGTDVTTELDSWIDKFCLDADVFVLVANSESTLMNTEKHFFHKVNERLSKPNIFILNNRWDASASEPEYMEDVRRQHMERCLHFLVEELKVV
;
A
#
# COMPACT_ATOMS: atom_id res chain seq x y z
N MET A 1 -13.81 10.88 -30.16
CA MET A 1 -14.08 9.47 -29.81
C MET A 1 -13.43 9.28 -28.45
N ASP A 2 -14.18 9.57 -27.38
CA ASP A 2 -13.71 9.30 -26.02
C ASP A 2 -13.58 7.79 -25.87
N LYS A 3 -12.33 7.33 -25.85
CA LYS A 3 -12.02 5.97 -25.40
C LYS A 3 -11.92 6.06 -23.89
N ASP A 4 -13.06 5.93 -23.22
CA ASP A 4 -13.07 5.77 -21.77
C ASP A 4 -12.08 4.67 -21.39
N LEU A 5 -11.12 5.02 -20.53
CA LEU A 5 -10.17 4.07 -19.97
C LEU A 5 -10.97 3.03 -19.18
N LYS A 6 -10.88 1.77 -19.61
CA LYS A 6 -11.56 0.66 -18.94
C LYS A 6 -10.98 0.48 -17.54
N ALA A 7 -11.82 0.15 -16.56
CA ALA A 7 -11.37 -0.26 -15.23
C ALA A 7 -10.30 -1.37 -15.34
N GLY A 8 -9.22 -1.26 -14.56
CA GLY A 8 -8.11 -2.20 -14.58
C GLY A 8 -7.12 -2.05 -15.76
N CYS A 9 -7.09 -0.89 -16.43
CA CYS A 9 -6.03 -0.57 -17.39
C CYS A 9 -4.76 -0.05 -16.71
N LEU A 10 -3.60 -0.23 -17.36
CA LEU A 10 -2.32 0.30 -16.90
C LEU A 10 -1.88 1.49 -17.76
N VAL A 11 -1.58 2.62 -17.12
CA VAL A 11 -0.93 3.78 -17.75
C VAL A 11 0.53 3.81 -17.32
N ARG A 12 1.45 3.85 -18.29
CA ARG A 12 2.90 3.93 -18.02
C ARG A 12 3.38 5.36 -18.17
N VAL A 13 3.81 5.96 -17.07
CA VAL A 13 4.39 7.30 -17.06
C VAL A 13 5.90 7.20 -17.16
N PHE A 14 6.49 7.80 -18.19
CA PHE A 14 7.94 7.87 -18.37
C PHE A 14 8.46 9.23 -17.90
N TRP A 15 9.19 9.23 -16.78
CA TRP A 15 9.75 10.45 -16.18
C TRP A 15 11.27 10.55 -16.41
N PRO A 16 11.85 11.75 -16.61
CA PRO A 16 13.28 11.88 -16.87
C PRO A 16 14.17 11.32 -15.75
N LYS A 17 15.00 10.30 -16.05
CA LYS A 17 15.96 9.66 -15.12
C LYS A 17 16.98 10.64 -14.52
N ALA A 18 17.23 11.77 -15.18
CA ALA A 18 18.08 12.84 -14.64
C ALA A 18 17.47 13.51 -13.38
N LYS A 19 16.15 13.49 -13.24
CA LYS A 19 15.41 14.16 -12.15
C LYS A 19 15.13 13.29 -10.93
N CYS A 20 15.34 11.98 -11.02
CA CYS A 20 15.08 11.04 -9.91
C CYS A 20 16.11 9.93 -9.93
N ALA A 21 16.90 9.80 -8.86
CA ALA A 21 17.91 8.74 -8.73
C ALA A 21 17.25 7.35 -8.71
N LEU A 22 16.10 7.20 -8.05
CA LEU A 22 15.38 5.91 -8.00
C LEU A 22 15.07 5.35 -9.38
N LEU A 23 14.53 6.19 -10.27
CA LEU A 23 14.21 5.78 -11.65
C LEU A 23 15.47 5.57 -12.50
N ARG A 24 16.59 6.20 -12.12
CA ARG A 24 17.88 5.99 -12.77
C ARG A 24 18.43 4.62 -12.46
N ASP A 25 18.28 4.21 -11.20
CA ASP A 25 18.77 2.96 -10.64
C ASP A 25 17.72 1.83 -10.78
N ASP A 26 16.96 1.88 -11.89
CA ASP A 26 15.99 0.88 -12.36
C ASP A 26 14.84 0.52 -11.41
N LEU A 27 14.46 1.42 -10.50
CA LEU A 27 13.21 1.28 -9.75
C LEU A 27 12.00 1.67 -10.60
N VAL A 28 10.97 0.81 -10.57
CA VAL A 28 9.62 1.11 -11.09
C VAL A 28 8.67 1.27 -9.92
N LEU A 29 7.91 2.36 -9.89
CA LEU A 29 6.84 2.58 -8.92
C LEU A 29 5.50 2.39 -9.61
N VAL A 30 4.61 1.64 -8.96
CA VAL A 30 3.25 1.39 -9.43
C VAL A 30 2.29 2.00 -8.42
N ASP A 31 1.42 2.89 -8.90
CA ASP A 31 0.30 3.40 -8.14
C ASP A 31 -0.97 2.60 -8.50
N SER A 32 -1.79 2.31 -7.51
CA SER A 32 -3.02 1.52 -7.65
C SER A 32 -4.22 2.35 -7.26
N PRO A 33 -5.36 2.23 -7.96
CA PRO A 33 -6.60 2.80 -7.43
C PRO A 33 -6.95 2.25 -6.04
N GLY A 34 -7.80 2.99 -5.32
CA GLY A 34 -8.14 2.69 -3.93
C GLY A 34 -8.65 1.27 -3.72
N THR A 35 -8.23 0.64 -2.62
CA THR A 35 -8.66 -0.71 -2.25
C THR A 35 -10.17 -0.79 -1.94
N ASP A 36 -10.79 0.35 -1.63
CA ASP A 36 -12.21 0.50 -1.33
C ASP A 36 -13.12 0.65 -2.56
N VAL A 37 -12.55 0.92 -3.74
CA VAL A 37 -13.33 1.22 -4.96
C VAL A 37 -13.45 0.05 -5.93
N THR A 38 -12.73 -1.07 -5.73
CA THR A 38 -12.73 -2.19 -6.67
C THR A 38 -12.96 -3.54 -5.97
N THR A 39 -13.89 -4.33 -6.49
CA THR A 39 -14.13 -5.72 -6.07
C THR A 39 -13.27 -6.72 -6.86
N GLU A 40 -12.54 -6.27 -7.89
CA GLU A 40 -11.72 -7.10 -8.79
C GLU A 40 -10.25 -7.19 -8.33
N LEU A 41 -10.00 -7.15 -7.01
CA LEU A 41 -8.66 -7.14 -6.43
C LEU A 41 -7.81 -8.34 -6.89
N ASP A 42 -8.41 -9.53 -6.98
CA ASP A 42 -7.72 -10.75 -7.43
C ASP A 42 -7.16 -10.60 -8.86
N SER A 43 -7.94 -10.02 -9.78
CA SER A 43 -7.45 -9.81 -11.16
C SER A 43 -6.29 -8.81 -11.20
N TRP A 44 -6.19 -7.89 -10.25
CA TRP A 44 -5.13 -6.89 -10.23
C TRP A 44 -3.85 -7.48 -9.69
N ILE A 45 -3.96 -8.30 -8.65
CA ILE A 45 -2.82 -9.04 -8.11
C ILE A 45 -2.19 -9.87 -9.22
N ASP A 46 -3.02 -10.64 -9.94
CA ASP A 46 -2.57 -11.53 -11.01
C ASP A 46 -1.95 -10.77 -12.20
N LYS A 47 -2.41 -9.54 -12.49
CA LYS A 47 -1.95 -8.76 -13.66
C LYS A 47 -0.74 -7.87 -13.38
N PHE A 48 -0.62 -7.33 -12.17
CA PHE A 48 0.28 -6.20 -11.89
C PHE A 48 1.15 -6.38 -10.65
N CYS A 49 0.91 -7.40 -9.83
CA CYS A 49 1.58 -7.54 -8.54
C CYS A 49 2.42 -8.81 -8.39
N LEU A 50 2.32 -9.79 -9.29
CA LEU A 50 3.04 -11.05 -9.16
C LEU A 50 4.57 -10.89 -9.24
N ASP A 51 5.05 -9.86 -9.92
CA ASP A 51 6.46 -9.51 -10.09
C ASP A 51 6.90 -8.36 -9.17
N ALA A 52 6.05 -7.91 -8.25
CA ALA A 52 6.42 -6.87 -7.30
C ALA A 52 7.32 -7.42 -6.19
N ASP A 53 8.52 -6.86 -6.05
CA ASP A 53 9.47 -7.24 -5.00
C ASP A 53 9.03 -6.73 -3.60
N VAL A 54 8.37 -5.57 -3.56
CA VAL A 54 7.95 -4.88 -2.33
C VAL A 54 6.56 -4.30 -2.50
N PHE A 55 5.73 -4.46 -1.48
CA PHE A 55 4.42 -3.84 -1.36
C PHE A 55 4.42 -2.80 -0.24
N VAL A 56 3.76 -1.68 -0.48
CA VAL A 56 3.65 -0.59 0.50
C VAL A 56 2.18 -0.25 0.71
N LEU A 57 1.68 -0.51 1.92
CA LEU A 57 0.37 -0.04 2.36
C LEU A 57 0.49 1.39 2.90
N VAL A 58 -0.13 2.34 2.22
CA VAL A 58 -0.22 3.73 2.68
C VAL A 58 -1.52 3.91 3.46
N ALA A 59 -1.44 3.80 4.78
CA ALA A 59 -2.58 3.95 5.68
C ALA A 59 -2.73 5.42 6.14
N ASN A 60 -3.96 5.90 6.29
CA ASN A 60 -4.23 7.22 6.84
C ASN A 60 -4.17 7.17 8.38
N SER A 61 -3.19 7.82 9.00
CA SER A 61 -3.00 7.81 10.45
C SER A 61 -4.07 8.55 11.25
N GLU A 62 -4.85 9.42 10.61
CA GLU A 62 -6.04 10.06 11.20
C GLU A 62 -7.20 9.07 11.38
N SER A 63 -7.14 7.93 10.67
CA SER A 63 -8.10 6.83 10.73
C SER A 63 -7.42 5.55 11.20
N THR A 64 -8.15 4.44 11.30
CA THR A 64 -7.55 3.15 11.66
C THR A 64 -7.42 2.25 10.43
N LEU A 65 -6.43 1.36 10.45
CA LEU A 65 -6.26 0.33 9.43
C LEU A 65 -7.57 -0.45 9.22
N MET A 66 -8.12 -0.35 8.01
CA MET A 66 -9.43 -0.87 7.63
C MET A 66 -9.35 -2.33 7.19
N ASN A 67 -10.45 -3.07 7.37
CA ASN A 67 -10.53 -4.47 6.96
C ASN A 67 -10.38 -4.64 5.45
N THR A 68 -10.80 -3.68 4.64
CA THR A 68 -10.66 -3.71 3.18
C THR A 68 -9.19 -3.71 2.76
N GLU A 69 -8.39 -2.84 3.36
CA GLU A 69 -6.94 -2.77 3.14
C GLU A 69 -6.28 -4.08 3.57
N LYS A 70 -6.63 -4.58 4.76
CA LYS A 70 -6.12 -5.87 5.24
C LYS A 70 -6.48 -7.02 4.31
N HIS A 71 -7.71 -7.06 3.82
CA HIS A 71 -8.21 -8.12 2.94
C HIS A 71 -7.41 -8.20 1.64
N PHE A 72 -7.04 -7.06 1.05
CA PHE A 72 -6.17 -7.03 -0.12
C PHE A 72 -4.83 -7.72 0.15
N PHE A 73 -4.19 -7.39 1.28
CA PHE A 73 -2.90 -7.98 1.63
C PHE A 73 -2.98 -9.46 2.05
N HIS A 74 -4.12 -9.91 2.58
CA HIS A 74 -4.38 -11.35 2.73
C HIS A 74 -4.37 -12.06 1.37
N LYS A 75 -4.99 -11.46 0.34
CA LYS A 75 -4.96 -12.00 -1.03
C LYS A 75 -3.57 -12.01 -1.64
N VAL A 76 -2.79 -10.96 -1.43
CA VAL A 76 -1.38 -10.93 -1.84
C VAL A 76 -0.59 -12.06 -1.17
N ASN A 77 -0.78 -12.25 0.14
CA ASN A 77 -0.09 -13.28 0.92
C ASN A 77 -0.56 -14.72 0.60
N GLU A 78 -1.78 -14.90 0.09
CA GLU A 78 -2.26 -16.18 -0.47
C GLU A 78 -1.57 -16.53 -1.80
N ARG A 79 -1.16 -15.51 -2.58
CA ARG A 79 -0.57 -15.67 -3.92
C ARG A 79 0.96 -15.71 -3.92
N LEU A 80 1.59 -14.95 -3.03
CA LEU A 80 3.04 -14.81 -2.95
C LEU A 80 3.56 -15.42 -1.65
N SER A 81 4.67 -16.16 -1.74
CA SER A 81 5.33 -16.72 -0.55
C SER A 81 6.17 -15.64 0.13
N LYS A 82 5.79 -15.25 1.34
CA LYS A 82 6.49 -14.26 2.18
C LYS A 82 6.78 -12.93 1.44
N PRO A 83 5.74 -12.21 0.99
CA PRO A 83 5.92 -10.91 0.34
C PRO A 83 6.55 -9.88 1.29
N ASN A 84 7.42 -9.01 0.75
CA ASN A 84 7.98 -7.90 1.52
C ASN A 84 6.92 -6.78 1.62
N ILE A 85 6.37 -6.56 2.82
CA ILE A 85 5.29 -5.59 3.05
C ILE A 85 5.75 -4.51 4.02
N PHE A 86 5.57 -3.25 3.64
CA PHE A 86 5.74 -2.08 4.50
C PHE A 86 4.40 -1.40 4.73
N ILE A 87 4.20 -0.82 5.92
CA ILE A 87 3.04 0.01 6.25
C ILE A 87 3.53 1.42 6.56
N LEU A 88 3.05 2.40 5.79
CA LEU A 88 3.30 3.81 6.01
C LEU A 88 2.02 4.46 6.57
N ASN A 89 2.04 4.79 7.85
CA ASN A 89 0.99 5.61 8.48
C ASN A 89 1.21 7.07 8.07
N ASN A 90 0.61 7.46 6.94
CA ASN A 90 0.74 8.77 6.32
C ASN A 90 -0.23 9.79 6.94
N ARG A 91 0.01 11.09 6.69
CA ARG A 91 -0.68 12.23 7.33
C ARG A 91 -0.41 12.35 8.82
N TRP A 92 0.77 11.90 9.25
CA TRP A 92 1.20 11.95 10.64
C TRP A 92 1.34 13.39 11.16
N ASP A 93 1.52 14.36 10.27
CA ASP A 93 1.52 15.79 10.59
C ASP A 93 0.22 16.25 11.28
N ALA A 94 -0.91 15.57 11.05
CA ALA A 94 -2.15 15.83 11.78
C ALA A 94 -2.02 15.58 13.29
N SER A 95 -1.14 14.69 13.73
CA SER A 95 -0.89 14.47 15.16
C SER A 95 -0.14 15.62 15.84
N ALA A 96 0.50 16.51 15.07
CA ALA A 96 1.24 17.64 15.61
C ALA A 96 0.34 18.69 16.26
N SER A 97 -0.97 18.72 15.94
CA SER A 97 -1.93 19.60 16.61
C SER A 97 -2.29 19.12 18.02
N GLU A 98 -2.04 17.85 18.35
CA GLU A 98 -2.42 17.22 19.61
C GLU A 98 -1.24 16.39 20.19
N PRO A 99 -0.14 17.04 20.61
CA PRO A 99 1.09 16.36 21.03
C PRO A 99 0.91 15.48 22.27
N GLU A 100 -0.07 15.79 23.12
CA GLU A 100 -0.39 15.02 24.33
C GLU A 100 -0.90 13.61 24.00
N TYR A 101 -1.59 13.43 22.86
CA TYR A 101 -2.13 12.15 22.42
C TYR A 101 -1.23 11.43 21.40
N MET A 102 -0.20 12.11 20.87
CA MET A 102 0.64 11.61 19.77
C MET A 102 1.30 10.26 20.08
N GLU A 103 1.87 10.09 21.28
CA GLU A 103 2.52 8.82 21.65
C GLU A 103 1.51 7.68 21.86
N ASP A 104 0.34 7.96 22.40
CA ASP A 104 -0.71 6.96 22.56
C ASP A 104 -1.29 6.53 21.20
N VAL A 105 -1.53 7.48 20.30
CA VAL A 105 -1.98 7.21 18.93
C VAL A 105 -0.92 6.41 18.18
N ARG A 106 0.38 6.76 18.34
CA ARG A 106 1.50 6.03 17.75
C ARG A 106 1.55 4.59 18.26
N ARG A 107 1.43 4.39 19.57
CA ARG A 107 1.43 3.06 20.19
C ARG A 107 0.28 2.21 19.67
N GLN A 108 -0.93 2.76 19.61
CA GLN A 108 -2.11 2.05 19.07
C GLN A 108 -1.91 1.63 17.61
N HIS A 109 -1.40 2.54 16.76
CA HIS A 109 -1.09 2.21 15.36
C HIS A 109 0.01 1.17 15.24
N MET A 110 1.06 1.27 16.04
CA MET A 110 2.17 0.32 16.04
C MET A 110 1.71 -1.08 16.45
N GLU A 111 0.96 -1.21 17.55
CA GLU A 111 0.39 -2.48 18.00
C GLU A 111 -0.50 -3.10 16.92
N ARG A 112 -1.36 -2.30 16.28
CA ARG A 112 -2.27 -2.78 15.24
C ARG A 112 -1.53 -3.21 13.96
N CYS A 113 -0.52 -2.46 13.55
CA CYS A 113 0.32 -2.80 12.38
C CYS A 113 1.18 -4.03 12.64
N LEU A 114 1.78 -4.15 13.84
CA LEU A 114 2.55 -5.33 14.24
C LEU A 114 1.68 -6.58 14.29
N HIS A 115 0.52 -6.52 14.93
CA HIS A 115 -0.43 -7.62 14.94
C HIS A 115 -0.80 -8.05 13.52
N PHE A 116 -1.03 -7.09 12.62
CA PHE A 116 -1.37 -7.40 11.23
C PHE A 116 -0.23 -8.11 10.48
N LEU A 117 1.01 -7.61 10.57
CA LEU A 117 2.15 -8.20 9.84
C LEU A 117 2.60 -9.55 10.45
N VAL A 118 2.61 -9.66 11.77
CA VAL A 118 3.16 -10.81 12.52
C VAL A 118 2.10 -11.90 12.71
N GLU A 119 0.95 -11.56 13.27
CA GLU A 119 -0.05 -12.56 13.69
C GLU A 119 -1.00 -12.92 12.55
N GLU A 120 -1.46 -11.92 11.78
CA GLU A 120 -2.44 -12.13 10.71
C GLU A 120 -1.76 -12.60 9.40
N LEU A 121 -0.74 -11.89 8.92
CA LEU A 121 -0.05 -12.22 7.66
C LEU A 121 1.12 -13.19 7.82
N LYS A 122 1.79 -13.21 8.99
CA LYS A 122 2.94 -14.09 9.26
C LYS A 122 4.09 -13.93 8.27
N VAL A 123 4.38 -12.68 7.90
CA VAL A 123 5.43 -12.34 6.91
C VAL A 123 6.76 -11.90 7.52
N VAL A 124 6.80 -11.74 8.84
CA VAL A 124 8.00 -11.34 9.62
C VAL A 124 8.60 -12.56 10.32
#